data_AF-X0UP95-F1
#
_entry.id   AF-X0UP95-F1
#
_cell.length_a   1.000
_cell.length_b   1.000
_cell.length_c   1.000
_cell.angle_alpha   90.00
_cell.angle_beta   90.00
_cell.angle_gamma   90.00
#
_symmetry.space_group_name_H-M   'P 1'
#
loop_
_entity.id
_entity.type
_entity.pdbx_description
1 polymer ?
#
loop_
_entity_poly.entity_id
_entity_poly.type
_entity_poly.pdbx_seq_one_letter_code
_entity_poly.pdbx_strand_id
1 'polypeptide(L)'
;MQIYVIRHGETPSNAARIIQTPETPLSALGEEQAERLAARLATCGITRIVSSDLPRAAMTAQQLASTTRAPVDHDPLLQERNFGD
;
A
#
# COMPACT_ATOMS: atom_id res chain seq x y z
N MET A 1 10.37 14.82 13.37
CA MET A 1 10.23 13.79 12.33
C MET A 1 8.94 13.03 12.60
N GLN A 2 8.06 12.91 11.59
CA GLN A 2 6.80 12.18 11.69
C GLN A 2 6.88 10.92 10.82
N ILE A 3 6.33 9.81 11.32
CA ILE A 3 6.27 8.54 10.60
C ILE A 3 4.81 8.12 10.52
N TYR A 4 4.35 7.82 9.32
CA TYR A 4 3.02 7.28 9.05
C TYR A 4 3.16 5.81 8.70
N VAL A 5 2.51 4.93 9.46
CA VAL A 5 2.46 3.50 9.17
C VAL A 5 1.12 3.19 8.55
N ILE A 6 1.15 2.65 7.34
CA ILE A 6 -0.02 2.45 6.49
C ILE A 6 -0.07 0.98 6.11
N ARG A 7 -1.21 0.34 6.33
CA ARG A 7 -1.50 -0.98 5.74
C ARG A 7 -2.03 -0.76 4.32
N HIS A 8 -1.70 -1.67 3.41
CA HIS A 8 -2.29 -1.69 2.07
C HIS A 8 -3.82 -1.70 2.12
N GLY A 9 -4.48 -1.17 1.07
CA GLY A 9 -5.94 -1.26 0.91
C GLY A 9 -6.44 -2.72 0.82
N GLU A 10 -7.75 -2.91 0.89
CA GLU A 10 -8.36 -4.25 0.82
C GLU A 10 -7.91 -5.03 -0.43
N THR A 11 -7.74 -6.34 -0.28
CA THR A 11 -7.60 -7.28 -1.40
C THR A 11 -8.78 -8.26 -1.47
N PRO A 12 -9.01 -8.93 -2.62
CA PRO A 12 -10.04 -9.98 -2.72
C PRO A 12 -9.89 -11.08 -1.65
N SER A 13 -8.66 -11.49 -1.34
CA SER A 13 -8.38 -12.46 -0.27
C SER A 13 -8.74 -11.94 1.12
N ASN A 14 -8.58 -10.63 1.40
CA ASN A 14 -9.05 -10.05 2.66
C ASN A 14 -10.57 -10.11 2.77
N ALA A 15 -11.28 -9.74 1.70
CA ALA A 15 -12.73 -9.80 1.65
C ALA A 15 -13.25 -11.25 1.85
N ALA A 16 -12.57 -12.22 1.23
CA ALA A 16 -12.86 -13.65 1.39
C ALA A 16 -12.33 -14.26 2.71
N ARG A 17 -11.60 -13.49 3.52
CA ARG A 17 -10.97 -13.94 4.78
C ARG A 17 -10.06 -15.16 4.63
N ILE A 18 -9.30 -15.19 3.54
CA ILE A 18 -8.29 -16.22 3.26
C ILE A 18 -6.89 -15.60 3.26
N ILE A 19 -5.87 -16.46 3.35
CA ILE A 19 -4.47 -16.05 3.23
C ILE A 19 -4.22 -15.52 1.82
N GLN A 20 -3.48 -14.41 1.74
CA GLN A 20 -3.09 -13.78 0.48
C GLN A 20 -1.88 -14.50 -0.11
N THR A 21 -1.87 -14.67 -1.42
CA THR A 21 -0.63 -14.98 -2.14
C THR A 21 0.15 -13.68 -2.42
N PRO A 22 1.47 -13.75 -2.62
CA PRO A 22 2.30 -12.57 -2.92
C PRO A 22 1.72 -11.69 -4.04
N GLU A 23 1.23 -12.33 -5.11
CA GLU A 23 0.69 -11.67 -6.32
C GLU A 23 -0.69 -11.02 -6.16
N THR A 24 -1.33 -11.12 -4.99
CA THR A 24 -2.70 -10.60 -4.81
C THR A 24 -2.71 -9.06 -4.91
N PRO A 25 -3.44 -8.46 -5.87
CA PRO A 25 -3.56 -7.01 -5.99
C PRO A 25 -4.62 -6.44 -5.05
N LEU A 26 -4.83 -5.13 -5.09
CA LEU A 26 -5.98 -4.49 -4.44
C LEU A 26 -7.30 -4.95 -5.07
N SER A 27 -8.38 -4.94 -4.29
CA SER A 27 -9.75 -4.99 -4.81
C SER A 27 -10.14 -3.59 -5.32
N ALA A 28 -11.26 -3.47 -6.04
CA ALA A 28 -11.81 -2.17 -6.40
C ALA A 28 -12.05 -1.27 -5.17
N LEU A 29 -12.53 -1.85 -4.06
CA LEU A 29 -12.65 -1.14 -2.78
C LEU A 29 -11.28 -0.76 -2.21
N GLY A 30 -10.27 -1.62 -2.36
CA GLY A 30 -8.90 -1.33 -1.96
C GLY A 30 -8.28 -0.15 -2.73
N GLU A 31 -8.57 -0.04 -4.02
CA GLU A 31 -8.19 1.10 -4.85
C GLU A 31 -8.86 2.38 -4.34
N GLU A 32 -10.18 2.39 -4.16
CA GLU A 32 -10.90 3.54 -3.57
C GLU A 32 -10.36 3.95 -2.19
N GLN A 33 -9.98 2.98 -1.35
CA GLN A 33 -9.36 3.23 -0.06
C GLN A 33 -8.00 3.93 -0.21
N ALA A 34 -7.17 3.49 -1.15
CA ALA A 34 -5.89 4.12 -1.45
C ALA A 34 -6.05 5.55 -1.96
N GLU A 35 -7.05 5.80 -2.82
CA GLU A 35 -7.38 7.15 -3.30
C GLU A 35 -7.76 8.10 -2.16
N ARG A 36 -8.67 7.65 -1.29
CA ARG A 36 -9.13 8.44 -0.14
C ARG A 36 -8.01 8.70 0.86
N LEU A 37 -7.14 7.72 1.07
CA LEU A 37 -5.95 7.87 1.91
C LEU A 37 -5.00 8.93 1.33
N ALA A 38 -4.73 8.89 0.03
CA ALA A 38 -3.88 9.86 -0.64
C ALA A 38 -4.42 11.29 -0.54
N ALA A 39 -5.73 11.46 -0.77
CA ALA A 39 -6.38 12.75 -0.56
C ALA A 39 -6.24 13.25 0.89
N ARG A 40 -6.37 12.36 1.88
CA ARG A 40 -6.22 12.70 3.30
C ARG A 40 -4.79 13.13 3.66
N LEU A 41 -3.78 12.53 3.04
CA LEU A 41 -2.37 12.80 3.34
C LEU A 41 -1.74 13.88 2.45
N ALA A 42 -2.47 14.43 1.48
CA ALA A 42 -1.98 15.41 0.52
C ALA A 42 -1.31 16.64 1.16
N THR A 43 -1.81 17.10 2.31
CA THR A 43 -1.30 18.29 3.01
C THR A 43 -0.36 17.96 4.18
N CYS A 44 -0.04 16.69 4.40
CA CYS A 44 0.82 16.26 5.52
C CYS A 44 2.32 16.47 5.26
N GLY A 45 2.72 16.98 4.10
CA GLY A 45 4.12 17.22 3.76
C GLY A 45 4.94 15.92 3.66
N ILE A 46 4.34 14.86 3.09
CA ILE A 46 5.03 13.60 2.86
C ILE A 46 6.19 13.83 1.87
N THR A 47 7.40 13.48 2.29
CA THR A 47 8.64 13.72 1.51
C THR A 47 9.27 12.44 0.96
N ARG A 48 8.91 11.28 1.51
CA ARG A 48 9.38 9.96 1.08
C ARG A 48 8.34 8.90 1.41
N ILE A 49 8.19 7.92 0.54
CA ILE A 49 7.36 6.74 0.75
C ILE A 49 8.29 5.51 0.64
N VAL A 50 8.22 4.62 1.62
CA VAL A 50 8.89 3.31 1.56
C VAL A 50 7.81 2.25 1.62
N SER A 51 7.82 1.30 0.69
CA SER A 51 6.77 0.28 0.55
C SER A 51 7.37 -1.09 0.31
N SER A 52 6.64 -2.14 0.67
CA SER A 52 6.88 -3.45 0.04
C SER A 52 6.68 -3.33 -1.48
N ASP A 53 7.37 -4.19 -2.22
CA ASP A 53 7.21 -4.47 -3.64
C ASP A 53 6.02 -5.39 -3.98
N LEU A 54 5.31 -5.96 -2.99
CA LEU A 54 4.12 -6.76 -3.26
C LEU A 54 2.99 -5.90 -3.86
N PRO A 55 2.27 -6.39 -4.90
CA PRO A 55 1.31 -5.60 -5.69
C PRO A 55 0.34 -4.75 -4.86
N ARG A 56 -0.32 -5.34 -3.85
CA ARG A 56 -1.25 -4.62 -2.96
C ARG A 56 -0.64 -3.41 -2.25
N ALA A 57 0.60 -3.53 -1.76
CA ALA A 57 1.30 -2.45 -1.08
C ALA A 57 1.79 -1.41 -2.08
N ALA A 58 2.40 -1.88 -3.19
CA ALA A 58 2.88 -1.02 -4.27
C ALA A 58 1.76 -0.17 -4.88
N MET A 59 0.58 -0.73 -5.14
CA MET A 59 -0.59 0.01 -5.65
C MET A 59 -1.04 1.11 -4.67
N THR A 60 -1.07 0.81 -3.36
CA THR A 60 -1.42 1.81 -2.34
C THR A 60 -0.39 2.94 -2.31
N ALA A 61 0.90 2.59 -2.34
CA ALA A 61 2.01 3.54 -2.34
C ALA A 61 2.02 4.41 -3.61
N GLN A 62 1.72 3.83 -4.77
CA GLN A 62 1.65 4.55 -6.03
C GLN A 62 0.57 5.64 -6.00
N GLN A 63 -0.57 5.37 -5.35
CA GLN A 63 -1.63 6.37 -5.21
C GLN A 63 -1.26 7.50 -4.24
N LEU A 64 -0.50 7.20 -3.19
CA LEU A 64 0.10 8.23 -2.34
C LEU A 64 1.10 9.07 -3.13
N ALA A 65 1.94 8.45 -3.95
CA ALA A 65 2.98 9.12 -4.73
C ALA A 65 2.39 10.04 -5.80
N SER A 66 1.34 9.61 -6.49
CA SER A 66 0.67 10.44 -7.50
C SER A 66 0.11 11.73 -6.89
N THR A 67 -0.39 11.67 -5.66
CA THR A 67 -1.00 12.82 -4.97
C THR A 67 0.04 13.70 -4.27
N THR A 68 0.97 13.09 -3.53
CA THR A 68 1.96 13.81 -2.71
C THR A 68 3.22 14.22 -3.49
N ARG A 69 3.44 13.61 -4.66
CA ARG A 69 4.67 13.71 -5.48
C ARG A 69 5.94 13.23 -4.78
N ALA A 70 5.80 12.56 -3.63
CA ALA A 70 6.93 11.94 -2.95
C ALA A 70 7.40 10.71 -3.76
N PRO A 71 8.73 10.48 -3.86
CA PRO A 71 9.26 9.26 -4.47
C PRO A 71 8.90 8.03 -3.64
N VAL A 72 8.71 6.90 -4.31
CA VAL A 72 8.49 5.58 -3.70
C VAL A 72 9.77 4.78 -3.84
N ASP A 73 10.30 4.30 -2.72
CA ASP A 73 11.34 3.30 -2.67
C ASP A 73 10.70 1.96 -2.25
N HIS A 74 10.96 0.90 -3.02
CA HIS A 74 10.53 -0.44 -2.65
C HIS A 74 11.60 -1.14 -1.83
N ASP A 75 11.19 -1.78 -0.73
CA ASP A 75 12.08 -2.53 0.17
C ASP A 75 11.49 -3.93 0.43
N PRO A 76 12.16 -5.01 -0.03
CA PRO A 76 11.75 -6.39 0.25
C PRO A 76 11.65 -6.73 1.74
N LEU A 77 12.34 -6.00 2.63
CA LEU A 77 12.23 -6.20 4.08
C LEU A 77 10.87 -5.80 4.66
N LEU A 78 10.05 -5.08 3.89
CA LEU A 78 8.68 -4.72 4.25
C LEU A 78 7.64 -5.71 3.72
N GLN A 79 8.04 -6.77 3.01
CA GLN A 79 7.12 -7.79 2.54
C GLN A 79 6.38 -8.45 3.73
N GLU A 80 5.14 -8.84 3.47
CA GLU A 80 4.36 -9.66 4.41
C GLU A 80 5.07 -11.00 4.67
N ARG A 81 4.78 -11.62 5.81
CA ARG A 81 5.29 -12.96 6.12
C ARG A 81 5.04 -13.92 4.97
N ASN A 82 6.09 -14.62 4.54
CA ASN A 82 5.96 -15.77 3.65
C ASN A 82 5.34 -16.95 4.42
N PHE A 83 4.21 -17.47 3.92
CA PHE A 83 3.46 -18.56 4.54
C PHE A 83 3.80 -19.95 3.98
N GLY A 84 4.72 -20.04 3.01
CA GLY A 84 5.07 -21.30 2.33
C GLY A 84 4.05 -21.70 1.25
N ASP A 85 4.21 -22.93 0.76
CA ASP A 85 3.31 -23.60 -0.18
C ASP A 85 2.26 -24.46 0.55
#